data_AF-A0A1F6F0F2-F1
#
_entry.id   AF-A0A1F6F0F2-F1
#
_cell.length_a   1.000
_cell.length_b   1.000
_cell.length_c   1.000
_cell.angle_alpha   90.00
_cell.angle_beta   90.00
_cell.angle_gamma   90.00
#
_symmetry.space_group_name_H-M   'P 1'
#
loop_
_entity.id
_entity.type
_entity.pdbx_description
1 polymer ?
#
loop_
_entity_poly.entity_id
_entity_poly.type
_entity_poly.pdbx_seq_one_letter_code
_entity_poly.pdbx_strand_id
1 'polypeptide(L)'
;MENIVREYATPLSVLAAGALVAMTVYYGPSGSSRSVSAGANDSAELQEAVLPTAGVTLPITWGDLGARLVEVGAIDPEKLAALYEQRGGFPAEYQRLIEKNANEKIVITNWNSGYLLNLLWALGLANSNPILEDASEMMNPAYKGAGNFASTGGWTLAKGNAMDHYNMHQLILLTSEQQENVDRVSRNIFRPCCGNSTHFPDCNHGMAMLGLLELMASQGVGEQEMYKTALAVNSYWFPETYLTIATYMQQKGVAWKDVSAKEMLGRDFSSGSGYANISSQVTKPQSGQGGGGCSA
;
A
#
# COMPACT_ATOMS: atom_id res chain seq x y z
N MET A 1 -38.88 79.74 -21.33
CA MET A 1 -39.20 78.36 -21.77
C MET A 1 -37.88 77.66 -22.09
N GLU A 2 -36.96 77.62 -21.11
CA GLU A 2 -35.55 77.22 -21.32
C GLU A 2 -34.94 76.41 -20.17
N ASN A 3 -35.73 75.97 -19.18
CA ASN A 3 -35.21 75.30 -17.97
C ASN A 3 -35.82 73.92 -17.69
N ILE A 4 -36.22 73.15 -18.72
CA ILE A 4 -36.68 71.75 -18.54
C ILE A 4 -35.79 70.73 -19.29
N VAL A 5 -34.93 71.17 -20.22
CA VAL A 5 -34.17 70.26 -21.10
C VAL A 5 -32.82 69.81 -20.49
N ARG A 6 -32.43 70.31 -19.31
CA ARG A 6 -31.09 70.07 -18.75
C ARG A 6 -31.00 68.95 -17.70
N GLU A 7 -32.10 68.30 -17.33
CA GLU A 7 -32.13 67.33 -16.21
C GLU A 7 -32.25 65.85 -16.63
N TYR A 8 -32.47 65.53 -17.92
CA TYR A 8 -32.68 64.15 -18.39
C TYR A 8 -31.85 63.71 -19.59
N ALA A 9 -30.73 64.37 -19.86
CA ALA A 9 -29.77 63.92 -20.87
C ALA A 9 -28.86 62.82 -20.31
N THR A 10 -29.39 61.61 -20.16
CA THR A 10 -28.52 60.43 -20.08
C THR A 10 -27.97 60.13 -21.48
N PRO A 11 -26.66 59.92 -21.66
CA PRO A 11 -26.12 59.62 -22.97
C PRO A 11 -26.60 58.22 -23.39
N LEU A 12 -27.18 58.13 -24.59
CA LEU A 12 -27.63 56.91 -25.27
C LEU A 12 -26.56 55.81 -25.41
N SER A 13 -25.31 56.06 -24.99
CA SER A 13 -24.21 55.10 -25.02
C SER A 13 -24.32 53.97 -23.99
N VAL A 14 -25.07 54.14 -22.89
CA VAL A 14 -25.18 53.10 -21.84
C VAL A 14 -26.18 52.00 -22.20
N LEU A 15 -27.23 52.32 -22.98
CA LEU A 15 -28.22 51.31 -23.40
C LEU A 15 -27.72 50.44 -24.57
N ALA A 16 -26.81 50.95 -25.41
CA ALA A 16 -26.22 50.17 -26.49
C ALA A 16 -25.16 49.16 -26.00
N ALA A 17 -24.44 49.47 -24.91
CA ALA A 17 -23.44 48.56 -24.33
C ALA A 17 -24.08 47.36 -23.60
N GLY A 18 -25.26 47.54 -22.98
CA GLY A 18 -25.98 46.45 -22.30
C GLY A 18 -26.55 45.39 -23.25
N ALA A 19 -26.95 45.78 -24.46
CA ALA A 19 -27.52 44.85 -25.44
C ALA A 19 -26.45 43.98 -26.17
N LEU A 20 -25.21 44.48 -26.31
CA LEU A 20 -24.12 43.74 -26.96
C LEU A 20 -23.49 42.68 -26.04
N VAL A 21 -23.43 42.92 -24.72
CA VAL A 21 -22.95 41.90 -23.75
C VAL A 21 -23.97 40.76 -23.60
N ALA A 22 -25.27 41.06 -23.72
CA ALA A 22 -26.32 40.05 -23.63
C ALA A 22 -26.38 39.12 -24.87
N MET A 23 -26.00 39.58 -26.06
CA MET A 23 -25.97 38.73 -27.26
C MET A 23 -24.73 37.82 -27.37
N THR A 24 -23.58 38.22 -26.82
CA THR A 24 -22.38 37.35 -26.81
C THR A 24 -22.46 36.19 -25.82
N VAL A 25 -23.30 36.31 -24.78
CA VAL A 25 -23.53 35.22 -23.82
C VAL A 25 -24.52 34.18 -24.36
N TYR A 26 -25.38 34.53 -25.33
CA TYR A 26 -26.41 33.62 -25.85
C TYR A 26 -26.07 32.97 -27.21
N TYR A 27 -25.16 33.56 -28.00
CA TYR A 27 -24.84 33.09 -29.37
C TYR A 27 -23.33 32.93 -29.66
N GLY A 28 -22.49 32.83 -28.64
CA GLY A 28 -21.09 32.44 -28.84
C GLY A 28 -20.98 31.02 -29.41
N PRO A 29 -20.07 30.74 -30.35
CA PRO A 29 -19.90 29.39 -30.88
C PRO A 29 -19.54 28.48 -29.71
N SER A 30 -20.33 27.44 -29.53
CA SER A 30 -20.10 26.35 -28.60
C SER A 30 -18.84 25.63 -29.06
N GLY A 31 -17.68 26.19 -28.69
CA GLY A 31 -16.44 25.44 -28.65
C GLY A 31 -16.73 24.24 -27.77
N SER A 32 -16.77 23.08 -28.40
CA SER A 32 -16.88 21.79 -27.74
C SER A 32 -15.67 21.66 -26.80
N SER A 33 -15.79 22.20 -25.60
CA SER A 33 -15.17 21.62 -24.44
C SER A 33 -15.63 20.17 -24.46
N ARG A 34 -14.73 19.27 -24.88
CA ARG A 34 -14.81 17.87 -24.48
C ARG A 34 -14.84 17.91 -22.96
N SER A 35 -16.04 17.96 -22.39
CA SER A 35 -16.29 17.44 -21.08
C SER A 35 -15.86 15.99 -21.19
N VAL A 36 -14.63 15.70 -20.79
CA VAL A 36 -14.25 14.33 -20.45
C VAL A 36 -15.19 14.01 -19.32
N SER A 37 -16.26 13.29 -19.65
CA SER A 37 -17.01 12.53 -18.67
C SER A 37 -16.05 11.48 -18.15
N ALA A 38 -15.13 11.89 -17.28
CA ALA A 38 -14.35 11.01 -16.42
C ALA A 38 -15.35 10.46 -15.40
N GLY A 39 -16.27 9.64 -15.91
CA GLY A 39 -17.39 9.07 -15.20
C GLY A 39 -16.97 7.78 -14.53
N ALA A 40 -17.86 7.19 -13.74
CA ALA A 40 -17.65 5.99 -12.92
C ALA A 40 -16.87 4.83 -13.60
N ASN A 41 -16.89 4.73 -14.94
CA ASN A 41 -16.09 3.75 -15.70
C ASN A 41 -14.58 3.94 -15.55
N ASP A 42 -14.06 5.17 -15.60
CA ASP A 42 -12.62 5.44 -15.46
C ASP A 42 -12.12 5.07 -14.04
N SER A 43 -12.98 5.24 -13.03
CA SER A 43 -12.68 4.86 -11.64
C SER A 43 -12.67 3.34 -11.46
N ALA A 44 -13.58 2.61 -12.11
CA ALA A 44 -13.63 1.15 -12.03
C ALA A 44 -12.46 0.49 -12.77
N GLU A 45 -12.09 1.03 -13.94
CA GLU A 45 -10.91 0.57 -14.70
C GLU A 45 -9.61 0.82 -13.94
N LEU A 46 -9.47 2.01 -13.32
CA LEU A 46 -8.32 2.31 -12.48
C LEU A 46 -8.25 1.39 -11.26
N GLN A 47 -9.39 1.12 -10.62
CA GLN A 47 -9.47 0.20 -9.50
C GLN A 47 -9.06 -1.22 -9.89
N GLU A 48 -9.56 -1.74 -11.02
CA GLU A 48 -9.18 -3.08 -11.49
C GLU A 48 -7.70 -3.13 -11.91
N ALA A 49 -7.12 -2.02 -12.39
CA ALA A 49 -5.69 -1.98 -12.71
C ALA A 49 -4.80 -2.02 -11.46
N VAL A 50 -5.20 -1.36 -10.36
CA VAL A 50 -4.42 -1.29 -9.11
C VAL A 50 -4.69 -2.50 -8.21
N LEU A 51 -5.93 -2.94 -8.15
CA LEU A 51 -6.44 -4.01 -7.29
C LEU A 51 -7.26 -5.00 -8.12
N PRO A 52 -6.63 -5.78 -9.02
CA PRO A 52 -7.33 -6.77 -9.81
C PRO A 52 -8.23 -7.65 -8.94
N THR A 53 -9.49 -7.80 -9.33
CA THR A 53 -10.47 -8.60 -8.56
C THR A 53 -10.04 -10.07 -8.53
N ALA A 54 -9.41 -10.54 -9.60
CA ALA A 54 -8.85 -11.89 -9.70
C ALA A 54 -7.59 -12.11 -8.84
N GLY A 55 -7.03 -11.05 -8.27
CA GLY A 55 -5.80 -11.10 -7.49
C GLY A 55 -4.51 -11.04 -8.33
N VAL A 56 -3.39 -11.08 -7.63
CA VAL A 56 -2.04 -11.15 -8.23
C VAL A 56 -1.33 -12.40 -7.71
N THR A 57 -0.82 -13.22 -8.62
CA THR A 57 0.01 -14.38 -8.25
C THR A 57 1.38 -13.90 -7.78
N LEU A 58 1.78 -14.30 -6.57
CA LEU A 58 3.09 -14.00 -6.03
C LEU A 58 4.12 -15.01 -6.56
N PRO A 59 5.33 -14.59 -6.94
CA PRO A 59 6.39 -15.49 -7.43
C PRO A 59 7.12 -16.18 -6.28
N ILE A 60 6.37 -16.79 -5.36
CA ILE A 60 6.89 -17.52 -4.21
C ILE A 60 6.23 -18.91 -4.11
N THR A 61 6.99 -19.87 -3.60
CA THR A 61 6.48 -21.16 -3.11
C THR A 61 6.58 -21.18 -1.59
N TRP A 62 5.48 -21.47 -0.88
CA TRP A 62 5.46 -21.44 0.58
C TRP A 62 6.04 -22.71 1.22
N GLY A 63 5.71 -23.88 0.67
CA GLY A 63 6.28 -25.16 1.07
C GLY A 63 5.98 -25.50 2.53
N ASP A 64 7.01 -25.77 3.32
CA ASP A 64 6.90 -26.17 4.73
C ASP A 64 7.05 -24.98 5.71
N LEU A 65 7.15 -23.74 5.23
CA LEU A 65 7.43 -22.58 6.08
C LEU A 65 6.38 -22.40 7.19
N GLY A 66 5.10 -22.60 6.87
CA GLY A 66 4.01 -22.57 7.83
C GLY A 66 4.18 -23.57 8.97
N ALA A 67 4.38 -24.85 8.63
CA ALA A 67 4.63 -25.89 9.61
C ALA A 67 5.86 -25.58 10.48
N ARG A 68 6.94 -25.05 9.88
CA ARG A 68 8.15 -24.68 10.63
C ARG A 68 7.91 -23.50 11.57
N LEU A 69 7.13 -22.50 11.16
CA LEU A 69 6.72 -21.38 12.03
C LEU A 69 5.90 -21.87 13.23
N VAL A 70 5.03 -22.85 13.04
CA VAL A 70 4.26 -23.50 14.12
C VAL A 70 5.16 -24.34 15.03
N GLU A 71 6.09 -25.09 14.45
CA GLU A 71 7.04 -25.94 15.17
C GLU A 71 7.93 -25.13 16.11
N VAL A 72 8.48 -24.00 15.64
CA VAL A 72 9.33 -23.12 16.46
C VAL A 72 8.52 -22.21 17.39
N GLY A 73 7.19 -22.24 17.32
CA GLY A 73 6.29 -21.46 18.17
C GLY A 73 6.10 -19.99 17.76
N ALA A 74 6.68 -19.56 16.64
CA ALA A 74 6.46 -18.22 16.10
C ALA A 74 4.98 -17.99 15.71
N ILE A 75 4.27 -19.07 15.36
CA ILE A 75 2.81 -19.12 15.22
C ILE A 75 2.24 -20.12 16.21
N ASP A 76 1.23 -19.69 16.94
CA ASP A 76 0.29 -20.51 17.68
C ASP A 76 -0.97 -20.73 16.81
N PRO A 77 -1.23 -21.96 16.32
CA PRO A 77 -2.37 -22.25 15.46
C PRO A 77 -3.72 -21.89 16.08
N GLU A 78 -3.88 -22.06 17.39
CA GLU A 78 -5.14 -21.80 18.08
C GLU A 78 -5.41 -20.30 18.14
N LYS A 79 -4.39 -19.50 18.48
CA LYS A 79 -4.50 -18.04 18.46
C LYS A 79 -4.74 -17.49 17.06
N LEU A 80 -4.05 -18.05 16.05
CA LEU A 80 -4.25 -17.64 14.67
C LEU A 80 -5.67 -17.95 14.18
N ALA A 81 -6.20 -19.13 14.49
CA ALA A 81 -7.57 -19.48 14.14
C ALA A 81 -8.59 -18.56 14.84
N ALA A 82 -8.40 -18.32 16.15
CA ALA A 82 -9.26 -17.46 16.95
C ALA A 82 -9.35 -16.02 16.41
N LEU A 83 -8.24 -15.47 15.88
CA LEU A 83 -8.21 -14.13 15.28
C LEU A 83 -9.23 -13.97 14.12
N TYR A 84 -9.50 -15.04 13.39
CA TYR A 84 -10.35 -14.99 12.19
C TYR A 84 -11.77 -15.52 12.40
N GLU A 85 -12.11 -16.06 13.58
CA GLU A 85 -13.45 -16.56 13.88
C GLU A 85 -14.54 -15.51 13.60
N GLN A 86 -14.28 -14.25 13.98
CA GLN A 86 -15.21 -13.14 13.77
C GLN A 86 -15.15 -12.51 12.37
N ARG A 87 -14.18 -12.92 11.52
CA ARG A 87 -13.89 -12.33 10.19
C ARG A 87 -14.27 -13.24 9.02
N GLY A 88 -15.21 -14.16 9.24
CA GLY A 88 -15.63 -15.16 8.25
C GLY A 88 -14.91 -16.51 8.37
N GLY A 89 -14.17 -16.73 9.45
CA GLY A 89 -13.50 -17.98 9.79
C GLY A 89 -12.09 -18.10 9.22
N PHE A 90 -11.41 -19.18 9.58
CA PHE A 90 -10.09 -19.56 9.04
C PHE A 90 -10.28 -20.74 8.08
N PRO A 91 -10.56 -20.50 6.79
CA PRO A 91 -10.95 -21.54 5.83
C PRO A 91 -9.81 -22.52 5.54
N ALA A 92 -10.17 -23.72 5.08
CA ALA A 92 -9.24 -24.83 4.90
C ALA A 92 -8.02 -24.49 4.01
N GLU A 93 -8.19 -23.62 3.02
CA GLU A 93 -7.07 -23.14 2.20
C GLU A 93 -6.00 -22.39 2.98
N TYR A 94 -6.38 -21.61 4.01
CA TYR A 94 -5.43 -20.90 4.86
C TYR A 94 -4.92 -21.74 6.02
N GLN A 95 -5.73 -22.69 6.49
CA GLN A 95 -5.24 -23.71 7.41
C GLN A 95 -4.09 -24.50 6.78
N ARG A 96 -4.18 -24.84 5.50
CA ARG A 96 -3.07 -25.51 4.77
C ARG A 96 -1.77 -24.68 4.76
N LEU A 97 -1.85 -23.35 4.81
CA LEU A 97 -0.65 -22.50 4.85
C LEU A 97 0.13 -22.58 6.18
N ILE A 98 -0.42 -23.20 7.22
CA ILE A 98 0.34 -23.51 8.45
C ILE A 98 0.69 -24.99 8.57
N GLU A 99 0.42 -25.78 7.54
CA GLU A 99 0.75 -27.19 7.43
C GLU A 99 2.01 -27.42 6.55
N LYS A 100 2.37 -28.68 6.34
CA LYS A 100 3.47 -29.09 5.44
C LYS A 100 3.00 -29.12 3.99
N ASN A 101 3.93 -28.97 3.05
CA ASN A 101 3.74 -29.12 1.61
C ASN A 101 2.69 -28.16 1.01
N ALA A 102 2.58 -26.94 1.54
CA ALA A 102 1.76 -25.88 0.97
C ALA A 102 2.41 -25.30 -0.29
N ASN A 103 2.43 -26.09 -1.37
CA ASN A 103 3.11 -25.78 -2.63
C ASN A 103 2.20 -25.11 -3.68
N GLU A 104 0.95 -24.85 -3.31
CA GLU A 104 0.00 -24.15 -4.17
C GLU A 104 0.48 -22.72 -4.44
N LYS A 105 0.19 -22.20 -5.64
CA LYS A 105 0.52 -20.81 -5.97
C LYS A 105 -0.24 -19.87 -5.03
N ILE A 106 0.48 -18.93 -4.42
CA ILE A 106 -0.15 -17.91 -3.60
C ILE A 106 -0.67 -16.79 -4.50
N VAL A 107 -1.96 -16.49 -4.40
CA VAL A 107 -2.60 -15.36 -5.07
C VAL A 107 -3.09 -14.39 -3.99
N ILE A 108 -2.57 -13.16 -3.98
CA ILE A 108 -3.07 -12.12 -3.09
C ILE A 108 -4.33 -11.48 -3.68
N THR A 109 -5.34 -11.29 -2.86
CA THR A 109 -6.63 -10.68 -3.18
C THR A 109 -7.06 -9.74 -2.05
N ASN A 110 -8.10 -8.93 -2.28
CA ASN A 110 -8.70 -8.11 -1.23
C ASN A 110 -9.24 -8.94 -0.05
N TRP A 111 -9.65 -10.17 -0.30
CA TRP A 111 -10.21 -11.02 0.74
C TRP A 111 -9.13 -11.62 1.64
N ASN A 112 -7.96 -11.96 1.07
CA ASN A 112 -6.95 -12.72 1.79
C ASN A 112 -5.70 -11.93 2.22
N SER A 113 -5.59 -10.67 1.82
CA SER A 113 -4.41 -9.83 2.09
C SER A 113 -4.05 -9.76 3.57
N GLY A 114 -5.05 -9.74 4.46
CA GLY A 114 -4.85 -9.76 5.91
C GLY A 114 -4.35 -11.10 6.47
N TYR A 115 -4.66 -12.23 5.82
CA TYR A 115 -4.11 -13.54 6.20
C TYR A 115 -2.64 -13.64 5.80
N LEU A 116 -2.34 -13.27 4.55
CA LEU A 116 -0.97 -13.25 4.05
C LEU A 116 -0.10 -12.27 4.84
N LEU A 117 -0.64 -11.12 5.24
CA LEU A 117 0.05 -10.17 6.12
C LEU A 117 0.54 -10.85 7.40
N ASN A 118 -0.32 -11.59 8.11
CA ASN A 118 0.06 -12.20 9.39
C ASN A 118 1.05 -13.36 9.23
N LEU A 119 0.91 -14.17 8.18
CA LEU A 119 1.87 -15.25 7.88
C LEU A 119 3.26 -14.70 7.53
N LEU A 120 3.31 -13.68 6.68
CA LEU A 120 4.56 -13.04 6.28
C LEU A 120 5.15 -12.22 7.43
N TRP A 121 4.33 -11.62 8.29
CA TRP A 121 4.77 -10.96 9.51
C TRP A 121 5.46 -11.96 10.45
N ALA A 122 4.82 -13.10 10.73
CA ALA A 122 5.44 -14.17 11.52
C ALA A 122 6.79 -14.60 10.93
N LEU A 123 6.86 -14.77 9.61
CA LEU A 123 8.08 -15.13 8.91
C LEU A 123 9.17 -14.08 9.09
N GLY A 124 8.89 -12.82 8.77
CA GLY A 124 9.87 -11.74 8.87
C GLY A 124 10.31 -11.48 10.31
N LEU A 125 9.42 -11.66 11.29
CA LEU A 125 9.77 -11.52 12.71
C LEU A 125 10.68 -12.66 13.17
N ALA A 126 10.34 -13.90 12.83
CA ALA A 126 10.99 -15.07 13.38
C ALA A 126 12.29 -15.44 12.66
N ASN A 127 12.37 -15.15 11.36
CA ASN A 127 13.53 -15.48 10.56
C ASN A 127 14.74 -14.63 10.96
N SER A 128 15.90 -15.27 11.08
CA SER A 128 17.15 -14.57 11.39
C SER A 128 17.66 -13.81 10.16
N ASN A 129 17.90 -12.51 10.32
CA ASN A 129 18.42 -11.62 9.29
C ASN A 129 19.25 -10.46 9.91
N PRO A 130 20.44 -10.16 9.38
CA PRO A 130 21.26 -9.04 9.85
C PRO A 130 20.57 -7.66 9.87
N ILE A 131 19.54 -7.45 9.04
CA ILE A 131 18.73 -6.21 9.03
C ILE A 131 18.07 -5.99 10.41
N LEU A 132 17.63 -7.08 11.06
CA LEU A 132 16.99 -7.01 12.38
C LEU A 132 17.97 -6.78 13.53
N GLU A 133 19.28 -6.82 13.25
CA GLU A 133 20.36 -6.58 14.22
C GLU A 133 20.88 -5.13 14.15
N ASP A 134 20.43 -4.33 13.19
CA ASP A 134 20.93 -2.98 12.94
C ASP A 134 20.70 -2.06 14.16
N ALA A 135 21.82 -1.67 14.79
CA ALA A 135 21.85 -0.80 15.97
C ALA A 135 21.50 0.66 15.67
N SER A 136 21.30 1.05 14.41
CA SER A 136 20.77 2.35 14.02
C SER A 136 19.24 2.35 13.88
N GLU A 137 18.62 1.18 13.75
CA GLU A 137 17.19 1.01 13.48
C GLU A 137 16.47 0.21 14.58
N MET A 138 16.04 -1.03 14.31
CA MET A 138 15.25 -1.84 15.27
C MET A 138 15.98 -2.06 16.60
N MET A 139 17.31 -2.19 16.58
CA MET A 139 18.12 -2.42 17.77
C MET A 139 18.71 -1.14 18.36
N ASN A 140 18.28 0.03 17.89
CA ASN A 140 18.79 1.30 18.37
C ASN A 140 18.51 1.49 19.89
N PRO A 141 19.55 1.73 20.71
CA PRO A 141 19.39 1.94 22.15
C PRO A 141 18.44 3.08 22.52
N ALA A 142 18.26 4.08 21.64
CA ALA A 142 17.31 5.17 21.84
C ALA A 142 15.85 4.67 21.96
N TYR A 143 15.53 3.52 21.36
CA TYR A 143 14.21 2.89 21.42
C TYR A 143 14.09 1.83 22.52
N LYS A 144 15.16 1.60 23.30
CA LYS A 144 15.28 0.53 24.30
C LYS A 144 15.17 -0.88 23.69
N GLY A 145 15.66 -1.02 22.46
CA GLY A 145 15.63 -2.28 21.69
C GLY A 145 14.33 -2.52 20.94
N ALA A 146 14.27 -3.66 20.23
CA ALA A 146 13.21 -3.95 19.27
C ALA A 146 11.83 -4.23 19.88
N GLY A 147 11.70 -4.46 21.18
CA GLY A 147 10.48 -4.99 21.79
C GLY A 147 9.27 -4.03 21.87
N ASN A 148 9.47 -2.73 21.64
CA ASN A 148 8.42 -1.72 21.77
C ASN A 148 7.80 -1.29 20.44
N PHE A 149 8.23 -1.88 19.32
CA PHE A 149 7.71 -1.57 17.99
C PHE A 149 6.38 -2.27 17.74
N ALA A 150 5.58 -1.73 16.80
CA ALA A 150 4.32 -2.36 16.43
C ALA A 150 4.53 -3.75 15.81
N SER A 151 5.66 -3.97 15.13
CA SER A 151 6.04 -5.27 14.57
C SER A 151 6.38 -6.33 15.62
N THR A 152 6.73 -5.96 16.85
CA THR A 152 7.09 -6.91 17.91
C THR A 152 6.05 -6.90 19.03
N GLY A 153 5.80 -5.75 19.64
CA GLY A 153 4.80 -5.59 20.69
C GLY A 153 3.37 -5.84 20.24
N GLY A 154 3.09 -5.71 18.93
CA GLY A 154 1.80 -6.07 18.34
C GLY A 154 1.65 -7.56 17.98
N TRP A 155 2.73 -8.35 18.03
CA TRP A 155 2.68 -9.77 17.65
C TRP A 155 2.29 -10.64 18.86
N THR A 156 1.02 -10.97 18.95
CA THR A 156 0.44 -11.75 20.07
C THR A 156 0.16 -13.22 19.72
N LEU A 157 0.39 -13.59 18.46
CA LEU A 157 0.05 -14.89 17.88
C LEU A 157 1.15 -15.95 18.07
N ALA A 158 2.23 -15.66 18.80
CA ALA A 158 3.27 -16.64 19.13
C ALA A 158 2.94 -17.46 20.38
N LYS A 159 3.63 -18.59 20.54
CA LYS A 159 3.75 -19.32 21.82
C LYS A 159 4.81 -18.62 22.68
N GLY A 160 4.39 -17.96 23.74
CA GLY A 160 5.29 -17.08 24.51
C GLY A 160 5.22 -15.64 24.02
N ASN A 161 6.31 -14.90 24.13
CA ASN A 161 6.39 -13.50 23.72
C ASN A 161 7.01 -13.35 22.33
N ALA A 162 6.66 -12.28 21.60
CA ALA A 162 7.24 -11.99 20.29
C ALA A 162 8.78 -11.94 20.32
N MET A 163 9.36 -11.36 21.37
CA MET A 163 10.82 -11.25 21.52
C MET A 163 11.53 -12.58 21.77
N ASP A 164 10.80 -13.64 22.13
CA ASP A 164 11.35 -15.00 22.22
C ASP A 164 11.64 -15.59 20.82
N HIS A 165 11.05 -14.99 19.77
CA HIS A 165 11.21 -15.42 18.38
C HIS A 165 11.88 -14.37 17.47
N TYR A 166 11.91 -13.09 17.86
CA TYR A 166 12.48 -12.01 17.06
C TYR A 166 13.93 -12.32 16.63
N ASN A 167 14.15 -12.45 15.32
CA ASN A 167 15.46 -12.72 14.73
C ASN A 167 16.14 -14.02 15.22
N MET A 168 15.37 -15.02 15.71
CA MET A 168 15.93 -16.18 16.40
C MET A 168 16.08 -17.44 15.54
N HIS A 169 15.27 -17.60 14.49
CA HIS A 169 15.11 -18.87 13.80
C HIS A 169 15.66 -18.83 12.39
N GLN A 170 16.43 -19.84 11.99
CA GLN A 170 16.96 -19.94 10.64
C GLN A 170 15.93 -20.60 9.70
N LEU A 171 14.87 -19.86 9.38
CA LEU A 171 13.76 -20.34 8.54
C LEU A 171 14.13 -20.29 7.06
N ILE A 172 14.80 -19.22 6.64
CA ILE A 172 15.28 -19.01 5.29
C ILE A 172 16.79 -18.82 5.32
N LEU A 173 17.47 -19.48 4.38
CA LEU A 173 18.91 -19.39 4.18
C LEU A 173 19.18 -18.52 2.94
N LEU A 174 19.83 -17.38 3.14
CA LEU A 174 20.25 -16.49 2.06
C LEU A 174 21.75 -16.58 1.84
N THR A 175 22.16 -16.64 0.58
CA THR A 175 23.53 -16.35 0.18
C THR A 175 23.84 -14.86 0.37
N SER A 176 25.12 -14.49 0.39
CA SER A 176 25.52 -13.08 0.51
C SER A 176 24.90 -12.19 -0.58
N GLU A 177 24.86 -12.66 -1.83
CA GLU A 177 24.24 -11.92 -2.94
C GLU A 177 22.73 -11.75 -2.74
N GLN A 178 22.04 -12.79 -2.28
CA GLN A 178 20.60 -12.70 -1.98
C GLN A 178 20.33 -11.74 -0.81
N GLN A 179 21.15 -11.77 0.24
CA GLN A 179 21.04 -10.86 1.37
C GLN A 179 21.30 -9.40 0.96
N GLU A 180 22.32 -9.14 0.14
CA GLU A 180 22.59 -7.80 -0.40
C GLU A 180 21.43 -7.27 -1.24
N ASN A 181 20.77 -8.15 -1.98
CA ASN A 181 19.56 -7.78 -2.73
C ASN A 181 18.41 -7.41 -1.79
N VAL A 182 18.18 -8.18 -0.72
CA VAL A 182 17.15 -7.85 0.29
C VAL A 182 17.45 -6.51 0.98
N ASP A 183 18.70 -6.28 1.40
CA ASP A 183 19.13 -5.00 2.00
C ASP A 183 18.85 -3.83 1.05
N ARG A 184 19.30 -3.92 -0.20
CA ARG A 184 19.10 -2.85 -1.20
C ARG A 184 17.63 -2.58 -1.49
N VAL A 185 16.83 -3.63 -1.67
CA VAL A 185 15.41 -3.51 -2.04
C VAL A 185 14.58 -2.94 -0.89
N SER A 186 14.78 -3.48 0.32
CA SER A 186 14.01 -3.10 1.52
C SER A 186 14.19 -1.62 1.90
N ARG A 187 15.36 -1.02 1.62
CA ARG A 187 15.62 0.42 1.85
C ARG A 187 14.74 1.36 1.03
N ASN A 188 14.20 0.91 -0.09
CA ASN A 188 13.38 1.73 -0.99
C ASN A 188 11.88 1.51 -0.83
N ILE A 189 11.44 0.51 -0.06
CA ILE A 189 10.01 0.21 0.08
C ILE A 189 9.47 0.91 1.31
N PHE A 190 8.54 1.85 1.11
CA PHE A 190 7.89 2.61 2.18
C PHE A 190 6.42 2.22 2.32
N ARG A 191 5.82 2.66 3.43
CA ARG A 191 4.39 2.48 3.75
C ARG A 191 3.79 3.80 4.23
N PRO A 192 2.52 4.09 3.91
CA PRO A 192 1.94 5.44 3.98
C PRO A 192 1.65 5.92 5.41
N CYS A 193 2.02 5.15 6.42
CA CYS A 193 1.79 5.45 7.83
C CYS A 193 3.00 6.10 8.53
N CYS A 194 4.22 5.94 8.03
CA CYS A 194 5.44 6.45 8.67
C CYS A 194 6.54 6.85 7.67
N GLY A 195 7.68 7.33 8.19
CA GLY A 195 8.83 7.73 7.38
C GLY A 195 9.88 6.65 7.18
N ASN A 196 9.65 5.44 7.68
CA ASN A 196 10.62 4.34 7.70
C ASN A 196 10.39 3.39 6.52
N SER A 197 11.48 2.89 5.95
CA SER A 197 11.43 1.88 4.87
C SER A 197 11.20 0.48 5.46
N THR A 198 11.07 -0.54 4.61
CA THR A 198 11.02 -1.96 5.01
C THR A 198 12.32 -2.40 5.69
N HIS A 199 13.46 -1.76 5.40
CA HIS A 199 14.72 -2.05 6.09
C HIS A 199 14.64 -1.76 7.60
N PHE A 200 13.83 -0.77 8.00
CA PHE A 200 13.45 -0.56 9.41
C PHE A 200 12.02 -1.07 9.67
N PRO A 201 11.81 -2.39 9.88
CA PRO A 201 10.49 -3.01 9.95
C PRO A 201 9.79 -2.79 11.30
N ASP A 202 9.58 -1.53 11.69
CA ASP A 202 8.93 -1.08 12.94
C ASP A 202 7.41 -1.35 13.04
N CYS A 203 6.77 -1.80 11.97
CA CYS A 203 5.35 -2.19 11.96
C CYS A 203 5.13 -3.54 11.28
N ASN A 204 3.95 -4.12 11.51
CA ASN A 204 3.55 -5.40 10.91
C ASN A 204 3.72 -5.46 9.39
N HIS A 205 3.35 -4.41 8.66
CA HIS A 205 3.51 -4.35 7.19
C HIS A 205 4.98 -4.31 6.77
N GLY A 206 5.81 -3.57 7.50
CA GLY A 206 7.26 -3.53 7.26
C GLY A 206 7.89 -4.90 7.48
N MET A 207 7.57 -5.54 8.61
CA MET A 207 8.08 -6.87 8.96
C MET A 207 7.58 -7.96 8.00
N ALA A 208 6.30 -7.90 7.60
CA ALA A 208 5.76 -8.81 6.61
C ALA A 208 6.40 -8.63 5.23
N MET A 209 6.62 -7.39 4.80
CA MET A 209 7.32 -7.12 3.56
C MET A 209 8.75 -7.66 3.62
N LEU A 210 9.46 -7.50 4.75
CA LEU A 210 10.81 -8.07 4.91
C LEU A 210 10.77 -9.60 4.72
N GLY A 211 9.88 -10.31 5.42
CA GLY A 211 9.75 -11.77 5.27
C GLY A 211 9.41 -12.21 3.84
N LEU A 212 8.60 -11.44 3.11
CA LEU A 212 8.33 -11.68 1.69
C LEU A 212 9.59 -11.52 0.83
N LEU A 213 10.35 -10.44 1.03
CA LEU A 213 11.56 -10.17 0.27
C LEU A 213 12.63 -11.25 0.50
N GLU A 214 12.79 -11.69 1.74
CA GLU A 214 13.68 -12.82 2.09
C GLU A 214 13.27 -14.09 1.35
N LEU A 215 11.98 -14.43 1.38
CA LEU A 215 11.47 -15.61 0.70
C LEU A 215 11.70 -15.54 -0.81
N MET A 216 11.38 -14.41 -1.43
CA MET A 216 11.61 -14.14 -2.85
C MET A 216 13.10 -14.26 -3.21
N ALA A 217 13.98 -13.65 -2.42
CA ALA A 217 15.41 -13.69 -2.66
C ALA A 217 15.95 -15.12 -2.56
N SER A 218 15.52 -15.90 -1.55
CA SER A 218 15.92 -17.30 -1.39
C SER A 218 15.55 -18.18 -2.59
N GLN A 219 14.50 -17.80 -3.33
CA GLN A 219 14.01 -18.48 -4.52
C GLN A 219 14.57 -17.90 -5.82
N GLY A 220 15.55 -17.00 -5.74
CA GLY A 220 16.24 -16.43 -6.89
C GLY A 220 15.44 -15.37 -7.64
N VAL A 221 14.41 -14.79 -7.01
CA VAL A 221 13.64 -13.71 -7.64
C VAL A 221 14.49 -12.43 -7.71
N GLY A 222 14.61 -11.85 -8.90
CA GLY A 222 15.41 -10.65 -9.13
C GLY A 222 14.76 -9.35 -8.63
N GLU A 223 15.59 -8.32 -8.40
CA GLU A 223 15.22 -7.01 -7.86
C GLU A 223 13.99 -6.37 -8.52
N GLN A 224 13.91 -6.38 -9.85
CA GLN A 224 12.79 -5.77 -10.57
C GLN A 224 11.45 -6.45 -10.23
N GLU A 225 11.45 -7.77 -10.12
CA GLU A 225 10.26 -8.55 -9.82
C GLU A 225 9.90 -8.45 -8.32
N MET A 226 10.89 -8.29 -7.45
CA MET A 226 10.68 -7.93 -6.04
C MET A 226 9.92 -6.60 -5.91
N TYR A 227 10.30 -5.55 -6.64
CA TYR A 227 9.56 -4.29 -6.61
C TYR A 227 8.14 -4.42 -7.17
N LYS A 228 7.93 -5.14 -8.28
CA LYS A 228 6.57 -5.35 -8.81
C LYS A 228 5.68 -6.11 -7.83
N THR A 229 6.22 -7.16 -7.23
CA THR A 229 5.50 -7.97 -6.23
C THR A 229 5.20 -7.12 -4.98
N ALA A 230 6.19 -6.37 -4.49
CA ALA A 230 5.99 -5.47 -3.35
C ALA A 230 4.95 -4.38 -3.66
N LEU A 231 4.90 -3.85 -4.88
CA LEU A 231 3.88 -2.89 -5.32
C LEU A 231 2.49 -3.51 -5.28
N ALA A 232 2.33 -4.72 -5.83
CA ALA A 232 1.06 -5.43 -5.78
C ALA A 232 0.63 -5.69 -4.33
N VAL A 233 1.53 -6.22 -3.50
CA VAL A 233 1.24 -6.55 -2.10
C VAL A 233 0.88 -5.31 -1.28
N ASN A 234 1.67 -4.24 -1.38
CA ASN A 234 1.34 -2.98 -0.72
C ASN A 234 0.03 -2.37 -1.25
N SER A 235 -0.31 -2.55 -2.53
CA SER A 235 -1.61 -2.08 -3.06
C SER A 235 -2.75 -2.77 -2.31
N TYR A 236 -2.70 -4.10 -2.12
CA TYR A 236 -3.72 -4.82 -1.36
C TYR A 236 -3.71 -4.54 0.16
N TRP A 237 -2.56 -4.17 0.73
CA TRP A 237 -2.48 -3.77 2.14
C TRP A 237 -2.90 -2.31 2.39
N PHE A 238 -2.73 -1.44 1.41
CA PHE A 238 -3.11 -0.03 1.47
C PHE A 238 -3.95 0.40 0.25
N PRO A 239 -5.13 -0.20 0.01
CA PRO A 239 -5.94 0.04 -1.21
C PRO A 239 -6.14 1.52 -1.53
N GLU A 240 -6.62 2.29 -0.55
CA GLU A 240 -6.91 3.71 -0.71
C GLU A 240 -5.69 4.54 -1.08
N THR A 241 -4.53 4.21 -0.51
CA THR A 241 -3.26 4.89 -0.81
C THR A 241 -2.89 4.67 -2.27
N TYR A 242 -2.87 3.43 -2.72
CA TYR A 242 -2.41 3.11 -4.06
C TYR A 242 -3.42 3.53 -5.15
N LEU A 243 -4.72 3.52 -4.86
CA LEU A 243 -5.73 4.13 -5.75
C LEU A 243 -5.53 5.64 -5.87
N THR A 244 -5.18 6.32 -4.78
CA THR A 244 -4.89 7.77 -4.79
C THR A 244 -3.61 8.06 -5.59
N ILE A 245 -2.55 7.28 -5.38
CA ILE A 245 -1.30 7.40 -6.15
C ILE A 245 -1.57 7.13 -7.64
N ALA A 246 -2.34 6.10 -7.97
CA ALA A 246 -2.69 5.79 -9.34
C ALA A 246 -3.49 6.92 -10.01
N THR A 247 -4.42 7.54 -9.28
CA THR A 247 -5.17 8.71 -9.75
C THR A 247 -4.23 9.89 -10.03
N TYR A 248 -3.26 10.13 -9.15
CA TYR A 248 -2.24 11.15 -9.35
C TYR A 248 -1.41 10.91 -10.62
N MET A 249 -0.98 9.66 -10.84
CA MET A 249 -0.21 9.29 -12.03
C MET A 249 -1.04 9.43 -13.31
N GLN A 250 -2.32 9.05 -13.26
CA GLN A 250 -3.25 9.22 -14.38
C GLN A 250 -3.44 10.71 -14.74
N GLN A 251 -3.55 11.60 -13.74
CA GLN A 251 -3.60 13.05 -13.97
C GLN A 251 -2.32 13.60 -14.62
N LYS A 252 -1.19 12.94 -14.42
CA LYS A 252 0.08 13.21 -15.10
C LYS A 252 0.22 12.52 -16.47
N GLY A 253 -0.82 11.81 -16.92
CA GLY A 253 -0.82 11.10 -18.21
C GLY A 253 -0.07 9.77 -18.20
N VAL A 254 0.21 9.19 -17.04
CA VAL A 254 0.88 7.88 -16.89
C VAL A 254 -0.15 6.85 -16.43
N ALA A 255 -0.37 5.80 -17.23
CA ALA A 255 -1.26 4.71 -16.84
C ALA A 255 -0.61 3.83 -15.76
N TRP A 256 -1.42 3.21 -14.90
CA TRP A 256 -0.91 2.42 -13.77
C TRP A 256 0.04 1.29 -14.18
N LYS A 257 -0.25 0.60 -15.29
CA LYS A 257 0.61 -0.46 -15.84
C LYS A 257 2.00 0.03 -16.28
N ASP A 258 2.16 1.33 -16.49
CA ASP A 258 3.38 1.96 -17.03
C ASP A 258 4.19 2.67 -15.92
N VAL A 259 3.76 2.62 -14.66
CA VAL A 259 4.49 3.24 -13.54
C VAL A 259 5.74 2.44 -13.16
N SER A 260 6.75 3.14 -12.62
CA SER A 260 7.90 2.49 -12.00
C SER A 260 7.53 1.99 -10.61
N ALA A 261 7.52 0.67 -10.40
CA ALA A 261 7.22 0.09 -9.08
C ALA A 261 8.18 0.58 -7.98
N LYS A 262 9.47 0.70 -8.31
CA LYS A 262 10.49 1.25 -7.41
C LYS A 262 10.18 2.70 -7.01
N GLU A 263 9.67 3.50 -7.93
CA GLU A 263 9.30 4.90 -7.65
C GLU A 263 8.04 4.97 -6.78
N MET A 264 6.99 4.23 -7.12
CA MET A 264 5.72 4.25 -6.39
C MET A 264 5.88 3.75 -4.95
N LEU A 265 6.75 2.78 -4.72
CA LEU A 265 7.10 2.28 -3.38
C LEU A 265 8.05 3.22 -2.62
N GLY A 266 8.70 4.15 -3.33
CA GLY A 266 9.70 5.06 -2.79
C GLY A 266 9.14 6.07 -1.81
N ARG A 267 10.07 6.79 -1.16
CA ARG A 267 9.76 7.75 -0.10
C ARG A 267 8.78 8.84 -0.55
N ASP A 268 8.92 9.34 -1.78
CA ASP A 268 8.15 10.49 -2.25
C ASP A 268 6.67 10.17 -2.55
N PHE A 269 6.34 8.88 -2.69
CA PHE A 269 4.97 8.42 -2.95
C PHE A 269 4.38 7.65 -1.77
N SER A 270 5.15 6.73 -1.19
CA SER A 270 4.64 5.76 -0.22
C SER A 270 5.06 6.03 1.22
N SER A 271 5.94 6.99 1.52
CA SER A 271 6.12 7.39 2.94
C SER A 271 4.93 8.20 3.44
N GLY A 272 4.76 8.33 4.76
CA GLY A 272 3.70 9.16 5.34
C GLY A 272 3.69 10.60 4.82
N SER A 273 4.86 11.24 4.72
CA SER A 273 4.96 12.60 4.15
C SER A 273 4.80 12.62 2.63
N GLY A 274 5.34 11.63 1.93
CA GLY A 274 5.21 11.52 0.47
C GLY A 274 3.76 11.35 0.06
N TYR A 275 3.08 10.38 0.66
CA TYR A 275 1.66 10.13 0.43
C TYR A 275 0.80 11.34 0.80
N ALA A 276 1.06 12.01 1.92
CA ALA A 276 0.33 13.24 2.28
C ALA A 276 0.47 14.32 1.19
N ASN A 277 1.67 14.49 0.64
CA ASN A 277 1.91 15.41 -0.47
C ASN A 277 1.13 15.00 -1.74
N ILE A 278 1.16 13.73 -2.12
CA ILE A 278 0.41 13.22 -3.28
C ILE A 278 -1.10 13.40 -3.09
N SER A 279 -1.63 12.99 -1.93
CA SER A 279 -3.05 13.08 -1.61
C SER A 279 -3.59 14.52 -1.69
N SER A 280 -2.79 15.52 -1.29
CA SER A 280 -3.20 16.93 -1.39
C SER A 280 -3.32 17.46 -2.83
N GLN A 281 -2.74 16.75 -3.80
CA GLN A 281 -2.78 17.11 -5.22
C GLN A 281 -3.89 16.35 -5.99
N VAL A 282 -4.53 15.36 -5.37
CA VAL A 282 -5.59 14.56 -5.99
C VAL A 282 -6.95 15.06 -5.53
N THR A 283 -7.76 15.57 -6.46
CA THR A 283 -9.17 15.84 -6.19
C THR A 283 -9.95 14.51 -6.21
N LYS A 284 -10.22 13.94 -5.03
CA LYS A 284 -11.05 12.73 -4.93
C LYS A 284 -12.53 13.06 -5.19
N PRO A 285 -13.24 12.32 -6.06
CA PRO A 285 -14.70 12.25 -5.98
C PRO A 285 -15.09 11.67 -4.62
N GLN A 286 -16.07 12.26 -3.92
CA GLN A 286 -16.51 11.76 -2.62
C GLN A 286 -17.00 10.30 -2.74
N SER A 287 -16.30 9.36 -2.12
CA SER A 287 -16.79 8.02 -1.83
C SER A 287 -16.36 7.61 -0.41
N GLY A 288 -17.21 6.80 0.22
CA GLY A 288 -17.43 6.74 1.66
C GLY A 288 -16.34 6.08 2.51
N GLN A 289 -16.21 6.66 3.71
CA GLN A 289 -15.78 6.10 5.01
C GLN A 289 -15.43 4.60 5.06
N GLY A 290 -14.17 4.30 5.38
CA GLY A 290 -13.69 2.94 5.68
C GLY A 290 -12.34 2.95 6.39
N GLY A 291 -12.26 3.53 7.59
CA GLY A 291 -11.05 3.51 8.41
C GLY A 291 -10.90 2.17 9.14
N GLY A 292 -10.06 1.28 8.61
CA GLY A 292 -9.65 0.04 9.28
C GLY A 292 -8.59 0.33 10.35
N GLY A 293 -8.96 0.13 11.62
CA GLY A 293 -8.04 0.22 12.76
C GLY A 293 -6.99 -0.90 12.73
N CYS A 294 -5.76 -0.55 13.11
CA CYS A 294 -4.65 -1.48 13.23
C CYS A 294 -4.66 -2.13 14.62
N SER A 295 -5.21 -3.34 14.71
CA SER A 295 -4.94 -4.29 15.80
C SER A 295 -5.17 -5.72 15.30
N ALA A 296 -4.21 -6.59 15.60
CA ALA A 296 -4.42 -8.03 15.66
C ALA A 296 -4.61 -8.40 17.14
#